data_AF-A0A952E8M0-F1
#
_entry.id   AF-A0A952E8M0-F1
#
_cell.length_a   1.000
_cell.length_b   1.000
_cell.length_c   1.000
_cell.angle_alpha   90.00
_cell.angle_beta   90.00
_cell.angle_gamma   90.00
#
_symmetry.space_group_name_H-M   'P 1'
#
loop_
_entity.id
_entity.type
_entity.pdbx_description
1 polymer ?
#
loop_
_entity_poly.entity_id
_entity_poly.type
_entity_poly.pdbx_seq_one_letter_code
_entity_poly.pdbx_strand_id
1 'polypeptide(L)'
;MAQKQRHLRGNPNEITIDVHGHTVIEKGDFVCVNNTAALFKTAKAPETSADFYCFPIDYLGGTTNGYMDETFLGIAMKGSVSGTTEKIPVATSGVFRMPLVTQTGVTITQLVSGATSATATFYAQKAVSKTLAELTTASSYFNIVGLCVKTESGATNVDFKLVTRYSGVTSADFWAL
;
A
#
# COMPACT_ATOMS: atom_id res chain seq x y z
N MET A 1 4.10 21.67 6.18
CA MET A 1 3.67 20.32 5.78
C MET A 1 4.16 20.05 4.37
N ALA A 2 5.37 19.50 4.21
CA ALA A 2 6.04 19.40 2.92
C ALA A 2 5.55 18.20 2.09
N GLN A 3 5.11 18.48 0.86
CA GLN A 3 5.09 17.61 -0.33
C GLN A 3 4.76 16.11 -0.13
N LYS A 4 3.57 15.79 0.40
CA LYS A 4 3.01 14.42 0.38
C LYS A 4 2.35 14.03 -0.96
N GLN A 5 2.58 14.78 -2.05
CA GLN A 5 2.07 14.41 -3.37
C GLN A 5 2.97 13.34 -3.97
N ARG A 6 2.56 12.08 -3.77
CA ARG A 6 3.30 10.89 -4.23
C ARG A 6 2.97 10.52 -5.66
N HIS A 7 1.84 10.99 -6.21
CA HIS A 7 1.46 10.75 -7.59
C HIS A 7 2.35 11.52 -8.56
N LEU A 8 2.93 10.82 -9.53
CA LEU A 8 3.80 11.39 -10.55
C LEU A 8 3.06 11.59 -11.88
N ARG A 9 2.42 10.54 -12.40
CA ARG A 9 1.77 10.54 -13.73
C ARG A 9 0.77 9.39 -13.91
N GLY A 10 0.00 9.47 -14.99
CA GLY A 10 -1.03 8.50 -15.35
C GLY A 10 -2.36 8.78 -14.64
N ASN A 11 -3.45 8.25 -15.20
CA ASN A 11 -4.76 8.39 -14.56
C ASN A 11 -4.76 7.59 -13.23
N PRO A 12 -5.09 8.23 -12.08
CA PRO A 12 -5.13 7.54 -10.81
C PRO A 12 -6.29 6.54 -10.66
N ASN A 13 -7.30 6.59 -11.54
CA ASN A 13 -8.53 5.79 -11.46
C ASN A 13 -9.09 5.76 -10.03
N GLU A 14 -9.49 6.94 -9.55
CA GLU A 14 -9.88 7.13 -8.16
C GLU A 14 -11.21 6.44 -7.85
N ILE A 15 -11.22 5.65 -6.79
CA ILE A 15 -12.45 5.13 -6.18
C ILE A 15 -12.69 5.84 -4.86
N THR A 16 -13.97 5.97 -4.50
CA THR A 16 -14.35 6.52 -3.21
C THR A 16 -14.70 5.39 -2.26
N ILE A 17 -14.09 5.37 -1.08
CA ILE A 17 -14.33 4.35 -0.07
C ILE A 17 -14.55 5.00 1.31
N ASP A 18 -15.39 4.36 2.12
CA ASP A 18 -15.67 4.78 3.48
C ASP A 18 -14.50 4.46 4.41
N VAL A 19 -14.17 5.40 5.29
CA VAL A 19 -13.20 5.27 6.37
C VAL A 19 -13.95 5.46 7.67
N HIS A 20 -13.81 4.55 8.62
CA HIS A 20 -14.45 4.71 9.92
C HIS A 20 -13.83 5.84 10.74
N GLY A 21 -14.65 6.46 11.59
CA GLY A 21 -14.19 7.53 12.49
C GLY A 21 -13.10 7.13 13.50
N HIS A 22 -12.86 5.85 13.75
CA HIS A 22 -11.74 5.42 14.60
C HIS A 22 -10.44 5.19 13.80
N THR A 23 -10.49 5.30 12.48
CA THR A 23 -9.37 5.11 11.56
C THR A 23 -8.84 6.46 11.09
N VAL A 24 -7.53 6.66 11.24
CA VAL A 24 -6.84 7.84 10.68
C VAL A 24 -6.10 7.42 9.43
N ILE A 25 -6.29 8.18 8.35
CA ILE A 25 -5.59 7.98 7.07
C ILE A 25 -4.94 9.30 6.70
N GLU A 26 -3.70 9.27 6.26
CA GLU A 26 -3.06 10.43 5.66
C GLU A 26 -3.01 10.32 4.13
N LYS A 27 -2.96 11.48 3.47
CA LYS A 27 -2.70 11.51 2.03
C LYS A 27 -1.36 10.84 1.73
N GLY A 28 -1.39 9.87 0.84
CA GLY A 28 -0.25 9.09 0.40
C GLY A 28 -0.12 7.72 1.07
N ASP A 29 -0.94 7.38 2.05
CA ASP A 29 -0.88 6.07 2.69
C ASP A 29 -1.33 4.96 1.74
N PHE A 30 -0.65 3.82 1.81
CA PHE A 30 -1.13 2.55 1.28
C PHE A 30 -2.35 2.13 2.09
N VAL A 31 -3.44 1.93 1.39
CA VAL A 31 -4.72 1.56 1.98
C VAL A 31 -5.20 0.22 1.48
N CYS A 32 -5.88 -0.48 2.36
CA CYS A 32 -6.48 -1.78 2.12
C CYS A 32 -7.97 -1.71 2.43
N VAL A 33 -8.74 -2.61 1.84
CA VAL A 33 -10.17 -2.78 2.10
C VAL A 33 -10.39 -3.97 3.00
N ASN A 34 -11.26 -3.81 4.00
CA ASN A 34 -11.64 -4.92 4.86
C ASN A 34 -12.61 -5.85 4.13
N ASN A 35 -12.32 -7.15 4.18
CA ASN A 35 -13.24 -8.19 3.73
C ASN A 35 -13.58 -9.18 4.86
N THR A 36 -13.03 -9.05 6.07
CA THR A 36 -13.28 -10.01 7.14
C THR A 36 -13.28 -9.35 8.53
N ALA A 37 -14.27 -9.71 9.34
CA ALA A 37 -14.40 -9.32 10.75
C ALA A 37 -13.18 -9.70 11.64
N ALA A 38 -12.21 -10.44 11.11
CA ALA A 38 -11.10 -11.06 11.84
C ALA A 38 -9.76 -10.28 11.80
N LEU A 39 -9.64 -9.20 11.02
CA LEU A 39 -8.36 -8.50 10.83
C LEU A 39 -7.98 -7.53 11.97
N PHE A 40 -8.93 -7.13 12.83
CA PHE A 40 -8.65 -6.28 13.99
C PHE A 40 -8.14 -7.09 15.20
N LYS A 41 -6.92 -7.66 15.11
CA LYS A 41 -6.35 -8.46 16.21
C LYS A 41 -5.82 -7.67 17.41
N THR A 42 -5.75 -6.35 17.33
CA THR A 42 -5.27 -5.50 18.44
C THR A 42 -6.25 -4.38 18.73
N ALA A 43 -7.26 -4.73 19.54
CA ALA A 43 -7.97 -3.85 20.46
C ALA A 43 -8.33 -2.44 19.93
N LYS A 44 -9.47 -2.29 19.22
CA LYS A 44 -10.34 -1.09 19.28
C LYS A 44 -11.60 -1.04 18.38
N ALA A 45 -11.99 -2.07 17.64
CA ALA A 45 -13.23 -2.03 16.84
C ALA A 45 -14.25 -3.09 17.31
N PRO A 46 -15.47 -2.70 17.75
CA PRO A 46 -16.53 -3.61 18.16
C PRO A 46 -17.44 -4.06 17.00
N GLU A 47 -16.98 -4.06 15.75
CA GLU A 47 -17.88 -4.17 14.60
C GLU A 47 -17.87 -5.56 13.98
N THR A 48 -18.99 -6.26 14.18
CA THR A 48 -19.28 -7.63 13.74
C THR A 48 -20.04 -7.69 12.40
N SER A 49 -20.23 -6.57 11.70
CA SER A 49 -20.78 -6.54 10.33
C SER A 49 -19.65 -6.39 9.31
N ALA A 50 -19.68 -7.23 8.28
CA ALA A 50 -18.72 -7.19 7.18
C ALA A 50 -19.04 -6.02 6.24
N ASP A 51 -18.56 -4.84 6.59
CA ASP A 51 -18.69 -3.64 5.77
C ASP A 51 -17.32 -3.27 5.14
N PHE A 52 -17.35 -2.85 3.87
CA PHE A 52 -16.15 -2.56 3.06
C PHE A 52 -15.51 -1.22 3.45
N TYR A 53 -14.78 -1.22 4.56
CA TYR A 53 -14.06 -0.03 5.04
C TYR A 53 -12.59 -0.03 4.67
N CYS A 54 -12.08 1.18 4.45
CA CYS A 54 -10.70 1.47 4.16
C CYS A 54 -9.87 1.62 5.45
N PHE A 55 -8.69 1.00 5.48
CA PHE A 55 -7.73 1.13 6.57
C PHE A 55 -6.30 1.22 6.02
N PRO A 56 -5.36 1.86 6.73
CA PRO A 56 -3.97 1.91 6.28
C PRO A 56 -3.29 0.55 6.48
N ILE A 57 -2.37 0.18 5.59
CA ILE A 57 -1.62 -1.09 5.59
C ILE A 57 -1.03 -1.45 6.98
N ASP A 58 -0.66 -0.44 7.78
CA ASP A 58 -0.08 -0.62 9.12
C ASP A 58 -1.04 -1.29 10.12
N TYR A 59 -2.36 -1.25 9.88
CA TYR A 59 -3.37 -1.91 10.72
C TYR A 59 -3.35 -3.45 10.58
N LEU A 60 -2.65 -3.99 9.58
CA LEU A 60 -2.52 -5.43 9.36
C LEU A 60 -1.53 -6.11 10.31
N GLY A 61 -1.12 -5.44 11.39
CA GLY A 61 -0.12 -5.87 12.39
C GLY A 61 0.16 -7.37 12.44
N GLY A 62 1.23 -7.81 11.75
CA GLY A 62 1.73 -9.19 11.78
C GLY A 62 0.78 -10.26 11.24
N THR A 63 -0.28 -9.89 10.51
CA THR A 63 -1.23 -10.85 9.92
C THR A 63 -0.66 -11.50 8.66
N THR A 64 -1.04 -12.76 8.48
CA THR A 64 -0.46 -13.73 7.55
C THR A 64 -0.67 -13.34 6.08
N ASN A 65 0.34 -12.78 5.43
CA ASN A 65 0.96 -13.24 4.17
C ASN A 65 0.16 -13.39 2.87
N GLY A 66 -1.09 -13.86 2.91
CA GLY A 66 -1.99 -13.96 1.76
C GLY A 66 -3.01 -12.83 1.69
N TYR A 67 -3.15 -12.03 2.74
CA TYR A 67 -4.19 -11.01 2.79
C TYR A 67 -3.89 -9.79 1.92
N MET A 68 -2.63 -9.44 1.65
CA MET A 68 -2.34 -8.16 0.99
C MET A 68 -2.67 -8.12 -0.50
N ASP A 69 -2.44 -9.21 -1.23
CA ASP A 69 -2.87 -9.32 -2.63
C ASP A 69 -4.41 -9.20 -2.75
N GLU A 70 -5.13 -9.66 -1.71
CA GLU A 70 -6.59 -9.67 -1.63
C GLU A 70 -7.20 -8.55 -0.79
N THR A 71 -6.42 -7.60 -0.28
CA THR A 71 -6.95 -6.47 0.51
C THR A 71 -6.37 -5.14 0.08
N PHE A 72 -5.20 -5.11 -0.56
CA PHE A 72 -4.62 -3.86 -1.04
C PHE A 72 -5.54 -3.18 -2.06
N LEU A 73 -5.87 -1.92 -1.77
CA LEU A 73 -6.82 -1.12 -2.52
C LEU A 73 -6.12 -0.07 -3.36
N GLY A 74 -5.08 0.57 -2.80
CA GLY A 74 -4.32 1.59 -3.51
C GLY A 74 -3.69 2.62 -2.57
N ILE A 75 -3.59 3.86 -3.03
CA ILE A 75 -2.96 4.96 -2.29
C ILE A 75 -3.98 6.07 -1.99
N ALA A 76 -4.10 6.47 -0.74
CA ALA A 76 -5.02 7.52 -0.32
C ALA A 76 -4.70 8.88 -0.97
N MET A 77 -5.68 9.50 -1.63
CA MET A 77 -5.53 10.80 -2.29
C MET A 77 -5.93 11.96 -1.37
N LYS A 78 -6.71 11.66 -0.33
CA LYS A 78 -7.12 12.56 0.76
C LYS A 78 -6.93 11.83 2.10
N GLY A 79 -6.65 12.57 3.17
CA GLY A 79 -6.66 12.03 4.52
C GLY A 79 -8.07 11.96 5.13
N SER A 80 -8.20 11.14 6.17
CA SER A 80 -9.35 11.02 7.06
C SER A 80 -8.92 11.27 8.50
N VAL A 81 -9.67 12.08 9.24
CA VAL A 81 -9.37 12.39 10.65
C VAL A 81 -10.15 11.48 11.60
N SER A 82 -9.60 11.24 12.79
CA SER A 82 -10.34 10.51 13.82
C SER A 82 -11.55 11.32 14.29
N GLY A 83 -12.68 10.65 14.46
CA GLY A 83 -13.92 11.15 15.05
C GLY A 83 -15.13 11.07 14.11
N THR A 84 -14.92 10.91 12.80
CA THR A 84 -16.00 10.93 11.81
C THR A 84 -15.81 9.87 10.74
N THR A 85 -16.85 9.08 10.46
CA THR A 85 -16.85 8.22 9.28
C THR A 85 -16.99 9.11 8.04
N GLU A 86 -16.00 9.07 7.16
CA GLU A 86 -15.98 9.89 5.94
C GLU A 86 -15.54 9.10 4.71
N LYS A 87 -15.93 9.58 3.55
CA LYS A 87 -15.52 9.03 2.26
C LYS A 87 -14.24 9.71 1.80
N ILE A 88 -13.22 8.91 1.45
CA ILE A 88 -11.98 9.43 0.86
C ILE A 88 -11.76 8.86 -0.55
N PRO A 89 -11.18 9.64 -1.47
CA PRO A 89 -10.66 9.13 -2.73
C PRO A 89 -9.36 8.34 -2.52
N VAL A 90 -9.27 7.20 -3.20
CA VAL A 90 -8.12 6.31 -3.23
C VAL A 90 -7.75 6.06 -4.69
N ALA A 91 -6.49 6.31 -5.04
CA ALA A 91 -5.98 6.00 -6.37
C ALA A 91 -5.69 4.50 -6.49
N THR A 92 -6.28 3.86 -7.48
CA THR A 92 -6.14 2.43 -7.76
C THR A 92 -5.17 2.14 -8.91
N SER A 93 -4.77 3.17 -9.67
CA SER A 93 -3.76 3.10 -10.72
C SER A 93 -2.85 4.33 -10.72
N GLY A 94 -1.88 4.34 -11.64
CA GLY A 94 -0.94 5.46 -11.82
C GLY A 94 0.49 5.12 -11.38
N VAL A 95 1.39 6.09 -11.57
CA VAL A 95 2.79 5.99 -11.15
C VAL A 95 3.00 6.86 -9.93
N PHE A 96 3.61 6.29 -8.89
CA PHE A 96 3.85 6.95 -7.62
C PHE A 96 5.33 6.92 -7.25
N ARG A 97 5.74 7.88 -6.41
CA ARG A 97 7.06 7.96 -5.79
C ARG A 97 6.94 7.71 -4.30
N MET A 98 7.74 6.78 -3.79
CA MET A 98 7.82 6.46 -2.36
C MET A 98 9.26 6.49 -1.87
N PRO A 99 9.51 6.98 -0.65
CA PRO A 99 10.83 6.86 -0.02
C PRO A 99 11.16 5.39 0.23
N LEU A 100 12.40 5.01 -0.03
CA LEU A 100 12.90 3.67 0.25
C LEU A 100 13.29 3.52 1.72
N VAL A 101 13.13 2.31 2.28
CA VAL A 101 13.59 1.98 3.65
C VAL A 101 15.09 2.24 3.79
N THR A 102 15.86 1.82 2.79
CA THR A 102 17.31 1.96 2.71
C THR A 102 17.67 2.45 1.31
N GLN A 103 18.69 3.33 1.22
CA GLN A 103 19.22 3.74 -0.08
C GLN A 103 19.76 2.51 -0.82
N THR A 104 19.23 2.22 -2.01
CA THR A 104 19.58 1.00 -2.76
C THR A 104 19.42 1.24 -4.26
N GLY A 105 19.98 0.34 -5.08
CA GLY A 105 19.69 0.30 -6.50
C GLY A 105 18.25 -0.15 -6.75
N VAL A 106 17.55 0.53 -7.68
CA VAL A 106 16.25 0.13 -8.20
C VAL A 106 16.36 -0.20 -9.69
N THR A 107 15.58 -1.15 -10.18
CA THR A 107 15.57 -1.59 -11.59
C THR A 107 14.15 -1.90 -12.03
N ILE A 108 13.81 -1.66 -13.30
CA ILE A 108 12.45 -1.89 -13.86
C ILE A 108 11.91 -3.31 -13.64
N THR A 109 12.78 -4.31 -13.51
CA THR A 109 12.39 -5.71 -13.25
C THR A 109 12.10 -6.01 -11.77
N GLN A 110 12.22 -5.01 -10.89
CA GLN A 110 11.99 -5.18 -9.46
C GLN A 110 10.54 -4.87 -9.08
N LEU A 111 10.08 -5.63 -8.09
CA LEU A 111 8.81 -5.48 -7.42
C LEU A 111 8.95 -4.54 -6.24
N VAL A 112 7.93 -3.72 -6.02
CA VAL A 112 7.87 -2.75 -4.94
C VAL A 112 6.89 -3.23 -3.89
N SER A 113 7.36 -3.35 -2.66
CA SER A 113 6.56 -3.72 -1.50
C SER A 113 6.38 -2.52 -0.59
N GLY A 114 5.18 -2.38 -0.02
CA GLY A 114 4.98 -1.56 1.16
C GLY A 114 5.73 -2.18 2.34
N ALA A 115 6.48 -1.39 3.10
CA ALA A 115 7.12 -1.84 4.32
C ALA A 115 6.38 -1.29 5.53
N THR A 116 5.67 -2.18 6.22
CA THR A 116 5.21 -1.95 7.59
C THR A 116 6.36 -2.37 8.50
N SER A 117 7.09 -1.43 9.09
CA SER A 117 8.06 -1.85 10.10
C SER A 117 7.28 -2.29 11.35
N ALA A 118 7.68 -3.40 11.99
CA ALA A 118 7.05 -3.86 13.24
C ALA A 118 7.15 -2.82 14.38
N THR A 119 7.98 -1.79 14.19
CA THR A 119 8.17 -0.63 15.06
C THR A 119 7.82 0.70 14.36
N ALA A 120 7.17 0.65 13.19
CA ALA A 120 6.83 1.85 12.44
C ALA A 120 5.72 2.54 13.19
N THR A 121 6.08 3.64 13.83
CA THR A 121 5.13 4.67 14.18
C THR A 121 4.32 5.00 12.94
N PHE A 122 3.00 5.07 13.12
CA PHE A 122 2.06 5.64 12.15
C PHE A 122 2.71 6.84 11.43
N TYR A 123 2.42 7.04 10.14
CA TYR A 123 2.77 8.25 9.36
C TYR A 123 4.15 8.29 8.67
N ALA A 124 4.79 7.15 8.40
CA ALA A 124 6.09 7.11 7.72
C ALA A 124 6.26 5.94 6.73
N GLN A 125 5.20 5.55 6.02
CA GLN A 125 5.25 4.40 5.11
C GLN A 125 6.34 4.57 4.05
N LYS A 126 7.19 3.54 3.95
CA LYS A 126 8.28 3.43 3.00
C LYS A 126 8.08 2.21 2.12
N ALA A 127 8.86 2.16 1.05
CA ALA A 127 8.87 1.03 0.14
C ALA A 127 10.19 0.26 0.20
N VAL A 128 10.15 -0.99 -0.22
CA VAL A 128 11.32 -1.81 -0.53
C VAL A 128 11.22 -2.24 -1.99
N SER A 129 12.33 -2.21 -2.72
CA SER A 129 12.44 -2.71 -4.09
C SER A 129 13.23 -4.01 -4.09
N LYS A 130 12.68 -5.08 -4.67
CA LYS A 130 13.25 -6.43 -4.66
C LYS A 130 13.08 -7.13 -6.01
N THR A 131 14.04 -7.98 -6.37
CA THR A 131 13.90 -8.89 -7.51
C THR A 131 12.97 -10.05 -7.18
N LEU A 132 12.39 -10.68 -8.20
CA LEU A 132 11.56 -11.87 -8.02
C LEU A 132 12.28 -12.99 -7.24
N ALA A 133 13.56 -13.21 -7.54
CA ALA A 133 14.39 -14.19 -6.85
C ALA A 133 14.52 -13.90 -5.35
N GLU A 134 14.72 -12.63 -4.96
CA GLU A 134 14.77 -12.22 -3.56
C GLU A 134 13.43 -12.44 -2.84
N LEU A 135 12.29 -12.32 -3.54
CA LEU A 135 10.98 -12.59 -2.95
C LEU A 135 10.75 -14.09 -2.74
N THR A 136 11.24 -14.94 -3.64
CA THR A 136 11.05 -16.41 -3.54
C THR A 136 11.92 -17.07 -2.49
N THR A 137 13.06 -16.47 -2.15
CA THR A 137 14.04 -17.01 -1.19
C THR A 137 13.85 -16.48 0.22
N ALA A 138 13.35 -15.25 0.36
CA ALA A 138 12.94 -14.73 1.63
C ALA A 138 11.58 -15.35 1.99
N SER A 139 11.56 -16.21 3.01
CA SER A 139 10.36 -16.78 3.64
C SER A 139 9.48 -15.73 4.36
N SER A 140 9.51 -14.49 3.89
CA SER A 140 8.90 -13.31 4.48
C SER A 140 8.27 -12.44 3.39
N TYR A 141 7.13 -12.90 2.88
CA TYR A 141 5.89 -12.13 2.79
C TYR A 141 6.04 -10.63 2.51
N PHE A 142 6.03 -10.29 1.23
CA PHE A 142 6.11 -8.91 0.78
C PHE A 142 4.73 -8.43 0.36
N ASN A 143 4.33 -7.30 0.92
CA ASN A 143 3.12 -6.58 0.60
C ASN A 143 3.30 -5.85 -0.73
N ILE A 144 3.29 -6.58 -1.85
CA ILE A 144 3.58 -6.02 -3.16
C ILE A 144 2.51 -4.99 -3.52
N VAL A 145 2.96 -3.76 -3.82
CA VAL A 145 2.10 -2.62 -4.18
C VAL A 145 2.30 -2.19 -5.63
N GLY A 146 3.36 -2.67 -6.30
CA GLY A 146 3.55 -2.35 -7.71
C GLY A 146 4.89 -2.76 -8.32
N LEU A 147 5.11 -2.28 -9.54
CA LEU A 147 6.28 -2.57 -10.37
C LEU A 147 7.17 -1.33 -10.48
N CYS A 148 8.47 -1.49 -10.27
CA CYS A 148 9.41 -0.38 -10.46
C CYS A 148 9.40 0.08 -11.93
N VAL A 149 9.42 1.39 -12.17
CA VAL A 149 9.38 1.96 -13.54
C VAL A 149 10.64 2.72 -13.93
N LYS A 150 11.71 2.60 -13.14
CA LYS A 150 13.00 3.22 -13.42
C LYS A 150 14.16 2.35 -12.96
N THR A 151 15.31 2.57 -13.57
CA THR A 151 16.59 2.00 -13.11
C THR A 151 17.48 3.13 -12.60
N GLU A 152 17.93 3.03 -11.36
CA GLU A 152 18.73 4.07 -10.69
C GLU A 152 19.62 3.43 -9.63
N SER A 153 20.91 3.77 -9.60
CA SER A 153 21.85 3.34 -8.55
C SER A 153 21.79 4.31 -7.37
N GLY A 154 21.81 3.78 -6.14
CA GLY A 154 21.81 4.61 -4.92
C GLY A 154 20.54 5.45 -4.75
N ALA A 155 19.40 4.96 -5.21
CA ALA A 155 18.12 5.66 -5.13
C ALA A 155 17.67 5.81 -3.66
N THR A 156 17.14 6.98 -3.33
CA THR A 156 16.47 7.25 -2.04
C THR A 156 14.95 7.10 -2.14
N ASN A 157 14.42 7.09 -3.37
CA ASN A 157 13.01 6.93 -3.68
C ASN A 157 12.83 5.95 -4.84
N VAL A 158 11.78 5.15 -4.76
CA VAL A 158 11.33 4.29 -5.86
C VAL A 158 10.13 4.92 -6.56
N ASP A 159 10.18 4.88 -7.89
CA ASP A 159 9.05 5.23 -8.74
C ASP A 159 8.44 3.91 -9.22
N PHE A 160 7.14 3.72 -9.02
CA PHE A 160 6.48 2.47 -9.34
C PHE A 160 5.09 2.68 -9.90
N LYS A 161 4.70 1.78 -10.80
CA LYS A 161 3.33 1.66 -11.28
C LYS A 161 2.55 0.85 -10.25
N LEU A 162 1.48 1.44 -9.72
CA LEU A 162 0.60 0.78 -8.78
C LEU A 162 -0.02 -0.45 -9.42
N VAL A 163 0.01 -1.57 -8.71
CA VAL A 163 -0.70 -2.79 -9.11
C VAL A 163 -1.68 -3.16 -8.02
N THR A 164 -2.95 -3.14 -8.38
CA THR A 164 -4.06 -3.54 -7.52
C THR A 164 -4.97 -4.40 -8.38
N ARG A 165 -5.78 -5.28 -7.79
CA ARG A 165 -6.82 -5.98 -8.57
C ARG A 165 -7.80 -5.04 -9.28
N TYR A 166 -7.86 -3.78 -8.86
CA TYR A 166 -8.68 -2.73 -9.43
C TYR A 166 -7.94 -1.92 -10.52
N SER A 167 -6.63 -2.12 -10.70
CA SER A 167 -5.81 -1.42 -11.70
C SER A 167 -5.84 -2.06 -13.09
N GLY A 168 -6.50 -3.23 -13.22
CA GLY A 168 -6.52 -4.03 -14.45
C GLY A 168 -5.21 -4.78 -14.73
N VAL A 169 -4.22 -4.68 -13.85
CA VAL A 169 -2.96 -5.44 -13.89
C VAL A 169 -3.11 -6.64 -12.96
N THR A 170 -2.90 -7.84 -13.48
CA THR A 170 -3.12 -9.10 -12.75
C THR A 170 -1.86 -9.57 -12.04
N SER A 171 -2.02 -10.48 -11.06
CA SER A 171 -0.89 -11.19 -10.46
C SER A 171 -0.02 -11.91 -11.52
N ALA A 172 -0.60 -12.34 -12.64
CA ALA A 172 0.13 -12.98 -13.74
C ALA A 172 1.10 -12.03 -14.45
N ASP A 173 0.82 -10.73 -14.49
CA ASP A 173 1.75 -9.73 -15.05
C ASP A 173 3.02 -9.58 -14.20
N PHE A 174 3.00 -9.99 -12.93
CA PHE A 174 4.19 -10.02 -12.07
C PHE A 174 5.14 -11.18 -12.38
N TRP A 175 4.61 -12.31 -12.84
CA TRP A 175 5.38 -13.53 -13.09
C TRP A 175 5.86 -13.67 -14.54
N ALA A 176 5.41 -12.77 -15.42
CA ALA A 176 5.80 -12.70 -16.83
C ALA A 176 7.02 -11.79 -17.09
N LEU A 177 7.57 -11.15 -16.05
CA LEU A 177 8.80 -10.34 -16.07
C LEU A 177 10.02 -11.20 -15.68
#